data_AF-A0ABD7WXL6-F1
#
_entry.id   AF-A0ABD7WXL6-F1
#
_cell.length_a   1.000
_cell.length_b   1.000
_cell.length_c   1.000
_cell.angle_alpha   90.00
_cell.angle_beta   90.00
_cell.angle_gamma   90.00
#
_symmetry.space_group_name_H-M   'P 1'
#
loop_
_entity.id
_entity.type
_entity.pdbx_description
1 polymer ?
#
loop_
_entity_poly.entity_id
_entity_poly.type
_entity_poly.pdbx_seq_one_letter_code
_entity_poly.pdbx_strand_id
1 'polypeptide(L)'
;MKEVIATPYINLEINKGPGVHVVLDETKKDGVYFIKLTVKSIKKRSLPKMALKWSVPLLDIQLYKSMQTSQGDVSTSSVHCFMNKNGSNRYTIACSDILHPIRCAPNWKEMYLDVEMTLFNESTWSLHSYETELRVDTRMIETEELFQDLAKWYESKEINVAATFEHATAIDEKGNVSLDI
;
A
#
# COMPACT_ATOMS: atom_id res chain seq x y z
N MET A 1 14.99 5.40 -15.14
CA MET A 1 15.42 6.54 -14.30
C MET A 1 14.72 6.40 -12.95
N LYS A 2 15.41 6.63 -11.82
CA LYS A 2 14.79 6.61 -10.50
C LYS A 2 13.97 7.90 -10.34
N GLU A 3 12.69 7.76 -10.07
CA GLU A 3 11.75 8.87 -9.81
C GLU A 3 11.31 8.81 -8.35
N VAL A 4 11.13 9.98 -7.74
CA VAL A 4 10.59 10.12 -6.39
C VAL A 4 9.31 10.95 -6.48
N ILE A 5 8.19 10.38 -6.05
CA ILE A 5 6.89 11.06 -5.97
C ILE A 5 6.58 11.21 -4.47
N ALA A 6 6.42 12.44 -4.00
CA ALA A 6 6.28 12.73 -2.58
C ALA A 6 4.88 13.27 -2.25
N THR A 7 4.32 12.80 -1.14
CA THR A 7 3.25 13.48 -0.39
C THR A 7 3.84 14.02 0.92
N PRO A 8 3.10 14.83 1.70
CA PRO A 8 3.59 15.32 2.98
C PRO A 8 4.02 14.21 3.95
N TYR A 9 3.39 13.04 3.89
CA TYR A 9 3.65 11.93 4.81
C TYR A 9 4.57 10.83 4.23
N ILE A 10 4.48 10.51 2.94
CA ILE A 10 5.18 9.36 2.34
C ILE A 10 5.90 9.74 1.04
N ASN A 11 7.09 9.19 0.86
CA ASN A 11 7.82 9.24 -0.41
C ASN A 11 7.69 7.89 -1.14
N LEU A 12 7.31 7.92 -2.41
CA LEU A 12 7.36 6.78 -3.31
C LEU A 12 8.63 6.83 -4.15
N GLU A 13 9.47 5.80 -4.06
CA GLU A 13 10.59 5.56 -4.96
C GLU A 13 10.23 4.50 -6.01
N ILE A 14 10.45 4.82 -7.29
CA ILE A 14 10.16 3.92 -8.41
C ILE A 14 11.22 4.03 -9.52
N ASN A 15 11.60 2.88 -10.10
CA ASN A 15 12.35 2.85 -11.36
C ASN A 15 11.36 2.77 -12.53
N LYS A 16 10.92 3.94 -13.00
CA LYS A 16 9.86 4.05 -14.00
C LYS A 16 10.38 3.71 -15.40
N GLY A 17 9.67 2.82 -16.09
CA GLY A 17 9.82 2.60 -17.53
C GLY A 17 8.91 3.51 -18.35
N PRO A 18 9.18 3.69 -19.66
CA PRO A 18 8.32 4.50 -20.54
C PRO A 18 6.85 4.06 -20.50
N GLY A 19 5.92 5.01 -20.52
CA GLY A 19 4.47 4.75 -20.55
C GLY A 19 3.87 4.19 -19.26
N VAL A 20 4.60 4.23 -18.14
CA VAL A 20 4.02 4.03 -16.80
C VAL A 20 3.64 5.41 -16.28
N HIS A 21 2.43 5.56 -15.75
CA HIS A 21 1.98 6.74 -15.04
C HIS A 21 1.68 6.33 -13.60
N VAL A 22 2.17 7.13 -12.66
CA VAL A 22 2.02 6.86 -11.23
C VAL A 22 1.51 8.13 -10.57
N VAL A 23 0.48 7.98 -9.75
CA VAL A 23 -0.11 9.05 -8.95
C VAL A 23 -0.14 8.57 -7.51
N LEU A 24 0.23 9.47 -6.61
CA LEU A 24 0.18 9.27 -5.17
C LEU A 24 -0.64 10.41 -4.58
N ASP A 25 -1.82 10.08 -4.07
CA ASP A 25 -2.73 11.04 -3.44
C ASP A 25 -2.77 10.77 -1.94
N GLU A 26 -2.71 11.83 -1.13
CA GLU A 26 -2.81 11.75 0.31
C GLU A 26 -4.05 12.50 0.80
N THR A 27 -4.83 11.85 1.64
CA THR A 27 -5.89 12.48 2.40
C THR A 27 -5.72 12.19 3.88
N LYS A 28 -6.07 13.16 4.74
CA LYS A 28 -6.05 12.99 6.19
C LYS A 28 -7.44 13.26 6.74
N LYS A 29 -7.95 12.33 7.53
CA LYS A 29 -9.22 12.46 8.23
C LYS A 29 -9.09 11.93 9.65
N ASP A 30 -9.43 12.75 10.63
CA ASP A 30 -9.50 12.38 12.05
C ASP A 30 -8.22 11.70 12.59
N GLY A 31 -7.03 12.09 12.13
CA GLY A 31 -5.76 11.50 12.57
C GLY A 31 -5.36 10.19 11.86
N VAL A 32 -6.11 9.82 10.82
CA VAL A 32 -5.80 8.72 9.91
C VAL A 32 -5.42 9.30 8.55
N TYR A 33 -4.30 8.84 7.99
CA TYR A 33 -3.89 9.16 6.63
C TYR A 33 -4.31 8.01 5.71
N PHE A 34 -4.85 8.36 4.54
CA PHE A 34 -5.15 7.45 3.46
C PHE A 34 -4.31 7.86 2.25
N ILE A 35 -3.36 7.00 1.88
CA ILE A 35 -2.41 7.23 0.80
C ILE A 35 -2.80 6.32 -0.36
N LYS A 36 -3.41 6.90 -1.38
CA LYS A 36 -3.87 6.18 -2.57
C LYS A 36 -2.78 6.18 -3.62
N LEU A 37 -2.35 4.98 -4.01
CA LEU A 37 -1.41 4.75 -5.09
C LEU A 37 -2.18 4.24 -6.31
N THR A 38 -2.12 4.99 -7.41
CA THR A 38 -2.67 4.58 -8.70
C THR A 38 -1.54 4.47 -9.72
N VAL A 39 -1.43 3.31 -10.35
CA VAL A 39 -0.50 3.05 -11.44
C VAL A 39 -1.27 2.71 -12.70
N LYS A 40 -0.93 3.34 -13.81
CA LYS A 40 -1.46 3.02 -15.14
C LYS A 40 -0.32 2.77 -16.10
N SER A 41 -0.53 1.82 -17.01
CA SER A 41 0.42 1.45 -18.04
C SER A 41 -0.29 1.39 -19.38
N ILE A 42 0.32 2.03 -20.39
CA ILE A 42 -0.21 2.05 -21.76
C ILE A 42 -0.29 0.63 -22.35
N LYS A 43 0.59 -0.29 -21.90
CA LYS A 43 0.59 -1.70 -22.30
C LYS A 43 0.57 -2.62 -21.08
N LYS A 44 -0.01 -3.80 -21.20
CA LYS A 44 0.03 -4.85 -20.17
C LYS A 44 1.49 -5.25 -19.93
N ARG A 45 1.98 -5.13 -18.70
CA ARG A 45 3.35 -5.54 -18.34
C ARG A 45 3.48 -5.78 -16.84
N SER A 46 4.56 -6.46 -16.46
CA SER A 46 5.00 -6.47 -15.07
C SER A 46 5.32 -5.05 -14.62
N LEU A 47 4.62 -4.59 -13.59
CA LEU A 47 4.88 -3.29 -12.99
C LEU A 47 6.23 -3.31 -12.26
N PRO A 48 7.00 -2.22 -12.31
CA PRO A 48 8.28 -2.16 -11.63
C PRO A 48 8.09 -2.22 -10.11
N LYS A 49 9.10 -2.75 -9.42
CA LYS A 49 9.19 -2.66 -7.96
C LYS A 49 9.05 -1.20 -7.52
N MET A 50 8.23 -1.00 -6.50
CA MET A 50 7.94 0.30 -5.90
C MET A 50 8.21 0.24 -4.40
N ALA A 51 8.85 1.27 -3.86
CA ALA A 51 9.13 1.36 -2.44
C ALA A 51 8.56 2.66 -1.88
N LEU A 52 7.58 2.54 -0.98
CA LEU A 52 7.06 3.63 -0.17
C LEU A 52 7.92 3.73 1.09
N LYS A 53 8.49 4.92 1.35
CA LYS A 53 9.47 5.16 2.41
C LYS A 53 9.12 6.41 3.21
N TRP A 54 9.17 6.27 4.52
CA TRP A 54 8.99 7.38 5.45
C TRP A 54 9.57 7.01 6.82
N SER A 55 9.67 8.02 7.70
CA SER A 55 10.16 7.83 9.07
C SER A 55 9.13 8.41 10.03
N VAL A 56 8.91 7.72 11.15
CA VAL A 56 8.04 8.20 12.23
C VAL A 56 8.81 8.30 13.54
N PRO A 57 8.57 9.31 14.39
CA PRO A 57 9.21 9.37 15.70
C PRO A 57 8.83 8.16 16.56
N LEU A 58 9.79 7.58 17.28
CA LEU A 58 9.56 6.51 18.26
C LEU A 58 9.02 7.07 19.58
N LEU A 59 7.87 7.74 19.53
CA LEU A 59 7.25 8.31 20.71
C LEU A 59 6.29 7.30 21.34
N ASP A 60 6.70 6.74 22.49
CA ASP A 60 5.90 5.83 23.32
C ASP A 60 5.43 4.56 22.57
N ILE A 61 6.28 4.06 21.67
CA ILE A 61 6.10 2.76 21.02
C ILE A 61 6.97 1.74 21.76
N GLN A 62 6.37 0.69 22.32
CA GLN A 62 7.11 -0.40 22.99
C GLN A 62 6.72 -1.80 22.50
N LEU A 63 5.58 -1.92 21.82
CA LEU A 63 5.07 -3.19 21.32
C LEU A 63 4.89 -3.12 19.79
N TYR A 64 5.16 -4.25 19.13
CA TYR A 64 4.94 -4.41 17.70
C TYR A 64 4.24 -5.73 17.42
N LYS A 65 3.21 -5.66 16.59
CA LYS A 65 2.47 -6.82 16.12
C LYS A 65 2.19 -6.67 14.63
N SER A 66 2.53 -7.68 13.86
CA SER A 66 2.10 -7.78 12.46
C SER A 66 1.03 -8.86 12.32
N MET A 67 0.01 -8.58 11.53
CA MET A 67 -1.03 -9.56 11.20
C MET A 67 -0.83 -10.01 9.76
N GLN A 68 -0.59 -11.31 9.60
CA GLN A 68 -0.46 -11.93 8.29
C GLN A 68 -1.85 -12.22 7.73
N THR A 69 -2.07 -11.90 6.45
CA THR A 69 -3.12 -12.52 5.65
C THR A 69 -2.53 -13.83 5.14
N SER A 70 -3.09 -14.95 5.56
CA SER A 70 -2.55 -16.29 5.34
C SER A 70 -2.42 -16.64 3.84
N GLN A 71 -1.22 -16.58 3.27
CA GLN A 71 -0.84 -17.27 2.03
C GLN A 71 0.69 -17.36 1.86
N GLY A 72 1.28 -18.51 2.22
CA GLY A 72 2.63 -18.93 1.78
C GLY A 72 3.85 -18.54 2.65
N ASP A 73 5.02 -19.06 2.25
CA ASP A 73 6.33 -18.98 2.94
C ASP A 73 6.98 -17.58 2.94
N VAL A 74 6.33 -16.56 2.35
CA VAL A 74 6.80 -15.17 2.35
C VAL A 74 5.91 -14.37 3.31
N SER A 75 6.47 -13.94 4.45
CA SER A 75 5.75 -13.17 5.46
C SER A 75 5.30 -11.79 4.93
N THR A 76 4.14 -11.74 4.29
CA THR A 76 3.49 -10.53 3.77
C THR A 76 2.36 -10.14 4.72
N SER A 77 2.70 -9.36 5.74
CA SER A 77 1.69 -8.80 6.64
C SER A 77 1.07 -7.58 6.00
N SER A 78 -0.25 -7.57 5.85
CA SER A 78 -0.98 -6.41 5.33
C SER A 78 -1.20 -5.35 6.41
N VAL A 79 -1.06 -5.71 7.70
CA VAL A 79 -1.25 -4.82 8.84
C VAL A 79 -0.07 -4.90 9.82
N HIS A 80 0.45 -3.74 10.21
CA HIS A 80 1.55 -3.55 11.14
C HIS A 80 1.14 -2.56 12.23
N CYS A 81 0.98 -3.04 13.45
CA CYS A 81 0.58 -2.25 14.61
C CYS A 81 1.77 -2.00 15.52
N PHE A 82 1.99 -0.74 15.87
CA PHE A 82 2.97 -0.25 16.82
C PHE A 82 2.21 0.40 17.97
N MET A 83 2.36 -0.16 19.16
CA MET A 83 1.52 0.12 20.30
C MET A 83 2.37 0.54 21.49
N ASN A 84 1.75 1.24 22.43
CA ASN A 84 2.38 1.47 23.72
C ASN A 84 2.26 0.22 24.62
N LYS A 85 2.90 0.26 25.79
CA LYS A 85 2.85 -0.83 26.79
C LYS A 85 1.44 -1.15 27.31
N ASN A 86 0.49 -0.23 27.18
CA ASN A 86 -0.90 -0.43 27.61
C ASN A 86 -1.75 -1.11 26.52
N GLY A 87 -1.19 -1.30 25.33
CA GLY A 87 -1.93 -1.86 24.19
C GLY A 87 -2.74 -0.81 23.42
N SER A 88 -2.53 0.49 23.62
CA SER A 88 -3.14 1.52 22.77
C SER A 88 -2.31 1.71 21.49
N ASN A 89 -2.98 1.96 20.37
CA ASN A 89 -2.34 2.30 19.11
C ASN A 89 -1.47 3.56 19.28
N ARG A 90 -0.28 3.52 18.69
CA ARG A 90 0.57 4.70 18.52
C ARG A 90 0.83 4.97 17.05
N TYR A 91 0.88 3.90 16.28
CA TYR A 91 1.11 3.95 14.87
C TYR A 91 0.67 2.62 14.25
N THR A 92 -0.23 2.64 13.27
CA THR A 92 -0.60 1.41 12.54
C THR A 92 -0.59 1.66 11.04
N ILE A 93 -0.02 0.73 10.29
CA ILE A 93 -0.01 0.72 8.83
C ILE A 93 -0.84 -0.45 8.37
N ALA A 94 -1.79 -0.21 7.47
CA ALA A 94 -2.53 -1.25 6.77
C ALA A 94 -2.53 -0.98 5.26
N CYS A 95 -2.48 -2.03 4.45
CA CYS A 95 -2.64 -1.94 3.00
C CYS A 95 -3.95 -2.59 2.58
N SER A 96 -4.69 -1.95 1.68
CA SER A 96 -5.95 -2.50 1.14
C SER A 96 -5.71 -3.70 0.24
N ASP A 97 -4.53 -3.80 -0.36
CA ASP A 97 -4.15 -4.95 -1.17
C ASP A 97 -3.64 -6.08 -0.28
N ILE A 98 -4.47 -7.11 -0.18
CA ILE A 98 -4.21 -8.33 0.59
C ILE A 98 -3.90 -9.53 -0.30
N LEU A 99 -3.96 -9.35 -1.63
CA LEU A 99 -3.79 -10.41 -2.62
C LEU A 99 -2.34 -10.53 -3.07
N HIS A 100 -1.64 -9.38 -3.14
CA HIS A 100 -0.26 -9.34 -3.59
C HIS A 100 0.72 -9.36 -2.40
N PRO A 101 1.91 -9.95 -2.56
CA PRO A 101 2.95 -10.01 -1.58
C PRO A 101 3.58 -8.63 -1.42
N ILE A 102 3.02 -7.88 -0.48
CA ILE A 102 3.54 -6.60 -0.04
C ILE A 102 4.45 -6.86 1.15
N ARG A 103 5.69 -6.39 1.04
CA ARG A 103 6.68 -6.50 2.12
C ARG A 103 6.73 -5.18 2.86
N CYS A 104 6.51 -5.20 4.17
CA CYS A 104 6.80 -4.08 5.04
C CYS A 104 8.05 -4.41 5.89
N ALA A 105 9.01 -3.50 5.89
CA ALA A 105 10.27 -3.61 6.61
C ALA A 105 10.41 -2.44 7.60
N PRO A 106 9.90 -2.59 8.84
CA PRO A 106 10.19 -1.64 9.90
C PRO A 106 11.64 -1.75 10.38
N ASN A 107 12.32 -0.62 10.51
CA ASN A 107 13.70 -0.53 10.97
C ASN A 107 13.79 0.45 12.16
N TRP A 108 13.98 -0.11 13.34
CA TRP A 108 14.04 0.64 14.60
C TRP A 108 15.38 1.35 14.73
N LYS A 109 15.34 2.68 14.86
CA LYS A 109 16.49 3.54 15.22
C LYS A 109 16.32 4.03 16.66
N GLU A 110 17.25 4.84 17.13
CA GLU A 110 17.18 5.38 18.50
C GLU A 110 15.98 6.31 18.71
N MET A 111 15.68 7.18 17.73
CA MET A 111 14.63 8.20 17.85
C MET A 111 13.50 8.04 16.82
N TYR A 112 13.70 7.19 15.82
CA TYR A 112 12.81 7.07 14.68
C TYR A 112 12.60 5.60 14.30
N LEU A 113 11.46 5.33 13.69
CA LEU A 113 11.16 4.10 13.00
C LEU A 113 11.16 4.43 11.51
N ASP A 114 12.16 3.92 10.80
CA ASP A 114 12.15 3.97 9.34
C ASP A 114 11.24 2.85 8.84
N VAL A 115 10.35 3.17 7.92
CA VAL A 115 9.42 2.21 7.32
C VAL A 115 9.66 2.18 5.81
N GLU A 116 9.83 0.97 5.29
CA GLU A 116 9.79 0.71 3.85
C GLU A 116 8.69 -0.31 3.54
N MET A 117 7.71 0.09 2.73
CA MET A 117 6.74 -0.82 2.13
C MET A 117 7.06 -1.02 0.66
N THR A 118 7.36 -2.26 0.29
CA THR A 118 7.69 -2.67 -1.06
C THR A 118 6.50 -3.36 -1.72
N LEU A 119 6.08 -2.82 -2.87
CA LEU A 119 5.12 -3.45 -3.78
C LEU A 119 5.86 -4.11 -4.95
N PHE A 120 5.27 -5.19 -5.48
CA PHE A 120 5.81 -5.95 -6.62
C PHE A 120 7.26 -6.44 -6.40
N ASN A 121 7.54 -6.95 -5.19
CA ASN A 121 8.87 -7.47 -4.87
C ASN A 121 9.25 -8.67 -5.74
N GLU A 122 8.26 -9.51 -6.07
CA GLU A 122 8.36 -10.59 -7.06
C GLU A 122 7.40 -10.22 -8.20
N SER A 123 7.93 -9.66 -9.30
CA SER A 123 7.12 -9.03 -10.34
C SER A 123 6.47 -10.08 -11.28
N THR A 124 5.48 -10.81 -10.80
CA THR A 124 4.83 -11.89 -11.55
C THR A 124 3.57 -11.45 -12.30
N TRP A 125 2.93 -10.34 -11.93
CA TRP A 125 1.68 -9.91 -12.57
C TRP A 125 1.86 -8.89 -13.68
N SER A 126 1.34 -9.23 -14.85
CA SER A 126 1.24 -8.33 -15.99
C SER A 126 -0.07 -7.55 -15.95
N LEU A 127 -0.02 -6.24 -15.69
CA LEU A 127 -1.19 -5.39 -15.42
C LEU A 127 -1.22 -4.16 -16.34
N HIS A 128 -2.43 -3.69 -16.66
CA HIS A 128 -2.66 -2.37 -17.28
C HIS A 128 -2.80 -1.27 -16.23
N SER A 129 -3.41 -1.59 -15.11
CA SER A 129 -3.61 -0.67 -14.00
C SER A 129 -3.50 -1.40 -12.69
N TYR A 130 -3.10 -0.66 -11.66
CA TYR A 130 -3.06 -1.11 -10.29
C TYR A 130 -3.48 0.03 -9.39
N GLU A 131 -4.27 -0.29 -8.38
CA GLU A 131 -4.71 0.66 -7.38
C GLU A 131 -4.65 0.00 -6.01
N THR A 132 -4.09 0.72 -5.04
CA THR A 132 -4.10 0.33 -3.63
C THR A 132 -4.13 1.57 -2.75
N GLU A 133 -4.61 1.42 -1.53
CA GLU A 133 -4.62 2.46 -0.51
C GLU A 133 -3.89 1.98 0.73
N LEU A 134 -2.95 2.79 1.22
CA LEU A 134 -2.40 2.62 2.56
C LEU A 134 -3.23 3.42 3.55
N ARG A 135 -3.63 2.77 4.63
CA ARG A 135 -4.16 3.42 5.81
C ARG A 135 -3.07 3.51 6.86
N VAL A 136 -2.80 4.72 7.31
CA VAL A 136 -1.86 5.00 8.39
C VAL A 136 -2.59 5.66 9.54
N ASP A 137 -2.74 4.94 10.66
CA ASP A 137 -3.46 5.40 11.84
C ASP A 137 -2.49 5.90 12.92
N THR A 138 -2.59 7.19 13.22
CA THR A 138 -1.75 7.85 14.24
C THR A 138 -2.52 8.17 15.52
N ARG A 139 -3.78 7.76 15.61
CA ARG A 139 -4.62 8.04 16.78
C ARG A 139 -4.18 7.19 17.97
N MET A 140 -4.24 7.78 19.16
CA MET A 140 -4.09 7.08 20.43
C MET A 140 -5.45 6.51 20.86
N ILE A 141 -5.78 5.34 20.34
CA ILE A 141 -7.03 4.61 20.64
C ILE A 141 -6.71 3.20 21.13
N GLU A 142 -7.66 2.58 21.81
CA GLU A 142 -7.52 1.20 22.25
C GLU A 142 -7.49 0.22 21.07
N THR A 143 -6.77 -0.88 21.23
CA THR A 143 -6.57 -1.88 20.16
C THR A 143 -7.89 -2.44 19.62
N GLU A 144 -8.90 -2.62 20.48
CA GLU A 144 -10.22 -3.10 20.07
C GLU A 144 -10.91 -2.13 19.09
N GLU A 145 -10.90 -0.83 19.42
CA GLU A 145 -11.45 0.22 18.55
C GLU A 145 -10.67 0.31 17.22
N LEU A 146 -9.34 0.21 17.27
CA LEU A 146 -8.49 0.17 16.09
C LEU A 146 -8.89 -0.98 15.15
N PHE A 147 -9.10 -2.17 15.69
CA PHE A 147 -9.43 -3.34 14.87
C PHE A 147 -10.85 -3.29 14.31
N GLN A 148 -11.81 -2.74 15.06
CA GLN A 148 -13.16 -2.49 14.53
C GLN A 148 -13.14 -1.49 13.37
N ASP A 149 -12.36 -0.42 13.48
CA ASP A 149 -12.19 0.56 12.40
C ASP A 149 -11.47 -0.03 11.19
N LEU A 150 -10.45 -0.85 11.41
CA LEU A 150 -9.74 -1.57 10.34
C LEU A 150 -10.68 -2.53 9.60
N ALA A 151 -11.49 -3.30 10.33
CA ALA A 151 -12.45 -4.23 9.75
C ALA A 151 -13.45 -3.49 8.86
N LYS A 152 -14.08 -2.42 9.36
CA LYS A 152 -15.00 -1.57 8.58
C LYS A 152 -14.33 -0.97 7.36
N TRP A 153 -13.07 -0.52 7.50
CA TRP A 153 -12.32 0.03 6.37
C TRP A 153 -12.09 -1.05 5.29
N TYR A 154 -11.67 -2.26 5.66
CA TYR A 154 -11.52 -3.37 4.72
C TYR A 154 -12.85 -3.77 4.06
N GLU A 155 -13.95 -3.80 4.81
CA GLU A 155 -15.30 -4.05 4.26
C GLU A 155 -15.73 -2.99 3.25
N SER A 156 -15.30 -1.74 3.45
CA SER A 156 -15.59 -0.63 2.52
C SER A 156 -14.74 -0.66 1.26
N LYS A 157 -13.65 -1.44 1.23
CA LYS A 157 -12.86 -1.62 0.03
C LYS A 157 -13.58 -2.62 -0.85
N GLU A 158 -13.91 -2.20 -2.06
CA GLU A 158 -14.02 -3.14 -3.15
C GLU A 158 -12.66 -3.83 -3.24
N ILE A 159 -12.55 -5.04 -2.68
CA ILE A 159 -11.42 -5.92 -2.94
C ILE A 159 -11.39 -5.98 -4.46
N ASN A 160 -10.34 -5.40 -5.04
CA ASN A 160 -10.28 -5.14 -6.47
C ASN A 160 -10.00 -6.47 -7.18
N VAL A 161 -11.00 -7.35 -7.20
CA VAL A 161 -11.04 -8.61 -7.96
C VAL A 161 -11.06 -8.32 -9.47
N ALA A 162 -11.25 -7.05 -9.87
CA ALA A 162 -11.30 -6.60 -11.25
C ALA A 162 -9.94 -6.65 -11.99
N ALA A 163 -8.84 -7.03 -11.33
CA ALA A 163 -7.61 -7.42 -12.03
C ALA A 163 -7.56 -8.92 -12.36
N THR A 164 -8.49 -9.72 -11.81
CA THR A 164 -8.45 -11.20 -11.87
C THR A 164 -9.41 -11.78 -12.91
N PHE A 165 -10.34 -11.01 -13.48
CA PHE A 165 -11.18 -11.44 -14.60
C PHE A 165 -11.43 -10.30 -15.62
N GLU A 166 -10.94 -10.51 -16.86
CA GLU A 166 -11.30 -9.95 -18.18
C GLU A 166 -12.08 -8.60 -18.25
N HIS A 167 -11.60 -7.55 -18.92
CA HIS A 167 -11.46 -7.48 -20.38
C HIS A 167 -10.25 -6.62 -20.81
N ALA A 168 -9.46 -7.17 -21.73
CA ALA A 168 -8.61 -6.37 -22.59
C ALA A 168 -9.51 -5.52 -23.51
N THR A 169 -9.70 -4.25 -23.20
CA THR A 169 -10.01 -3.27 -24.25
C THR A 169 -8.67 -2.75 -24.74
N ALA A 170 -8.20 -3.34 -25.83
CA ALA A 170 -7.11 -2.74 -26.60
C ALA A 170 -7.64 -1.40 -27.14
N ILE A 171 -6.99 -0.31 -26.73
CA ILE A 171 -7.19 0.99 -27.35
C ILE A 171 -6.20 1.02 -28.52
N ASP A 172 -6.70 1.15 -29.75
CA ASP A 172 -5.81 1.27 -30.91
C ASP A 172 -5.02 2.60 -30.87
N GLU A 173 -4.00 2.74 -31.72
CA GLU A 173 -3.17 3.96 -31.80
C GLU A 173 -3.96 5.24 -32.17
N LYS A 174 -5.27 5.12 -32.42
CA LYS A 174 -6.20 6.20 -32.76
C LYS A 174 -7.27 6.44 -31.69
N GLY A 175 -7.23 5.73 -30.57
CA GLY A 175 -8.15 5.95 -29.44
C GLY A 175 -9.49 5.23 -29.52
N ASN A 176 -9.67 4.29 -30.45
CA ASN A 176 -10.93 3.54 -30.56
C ASN A 176 -10.91 2.29 -29.67
N VAL A 177 -12.08 1.99 -29.09
CA VAL A 177 -12.31 0.78 -28.29
C VAL A 177 -12.80 -0.32 -29.23
N SER A 178 -12.05 -1.40 -29.41
CA SER A 178 -12.58 -2.64 -29.99
C SER A 178 -12.90 -3.64 -28.89
N LEU A 179 -14.10 -4.22 -28.96
CA LEU A 179 -14.51 -5.38 -28.19
C LEU A 179 -14.13 -6.61 -29.01
N ASP A 180 -13.06 -7.31 -28.64
CA ASP A 180 -12.84 -8.67 -29.13
C ASP A 180 -13.67 -9.62 -28.26
N ILE A 181 -14.54 -10.39 -28.92
CA ILE A 181 -15.35 -11.48 -28.36
C ILE A 181 -14.47 -12.72 -28.21
#